data_AF-A0A2H0W925-F1
#
_entry.id   AF-A0A2H0W925-F1
#
_cell.length_a   1.000
_cell.length_b   1.000
_cell.length_c   1.000
_cell.angle_alpha   90.00
_cell.angle_beta   90.00
_cell.angle_gamma   90.00
#
_symmetry.space_group_name_H-M   'P 1'
#
loop_
_entity.id
_entity.type
_entity.pdbx_description
1 polymer ?
#
loop_
_entity_poly.entity_id
_entity_poly.type
_entity_poly.pdbx_seq_one_letter_code
_entity_poly.pdbx_strand_id
1 'polypeptide(L)'
;MLNATQLKNNTCFLYQGKPFKVLDYKHTHLSRRGADIKVKAKNLIFGNVLNLNFGSNDRFEEALIEKRKLQYLYCDQESYFFMDPKTYDQVEISLKIIGSQGKFLNEGDQVNLFFFEGKAIDLDLPLSIIVEISSCDPGVKGNSAANLLKNAETKNGLKIKVPLFIKVGDKVKVDTRTSEYHERVK
;
A
#
# COMPACT_ATOMS: atom_id res chain seq x y z
N MET A 1 5.20 -16.55 21.72
CA MET A 1 4.64 -15.34 22.38
C MET A 1 5.75 -14.32 22.57
N LEU A 2 5.47 -13.06 22.31
CA LEU A 2 6.36 -11.91 22.44
C LEU A 2 6.04 -11.16 23.74
N ASN A 3 7.05 -10.78 24.50
CA ASN A 3 6.89 -9.80 25.57
C ASN A 3 6.80 -8.39 24.96
N ALA A 4 6.15 -7.46 25.68
CA ALA A 4 6.06 -6.06 25.27
C ALA A 4 7.44 -5.44 24.95
N THR A 5 8.50 -5.85 25.66
CA THR A 5 9.88 -5.39 25.45
C THR A 5 10.48 -5.80 24.09
N GLN A 6 9.89 -6.82 23.47
CA GLN A 6 10.28 -7.37 22.17
C GLN A 6 9.51 -6.74 21.01
N LEU A 7 8.52 -5.87 21.26
CA LEU A 7 7.78 -5.13 20.23
C LEU A 7 8.62 -4.00 19.59
N LYS A 8 9.82 -4.32 19.09
CA LYS A 8 10.70 -3.37 18.39
C LYS A 8 10.10 -2.95 17.04
N ASN A 9 10.65 -1.91 16.44
CA ASN A 9 10.22 -1.42 15.13
C ASN A 9 10.18 -2.56 14.08
N ASN A 10 9.13 -2.56 13.27
CA ASN A 10 8.77 -3.60 12.29
C ASN A 10 8.26 -4.94 12.84
N THR A 11 8.23 -5.15 14.16
CA THR A 11 7.64 -6.37 14.73
C THR A 11 6.14 -6.42 14.43
N CYS A 12 5.65 -7.59 13.99
CA CYS A 12 4.23 -7.84 13.78
C CYS A 12 3.66 -8.64 14.95
N PHE A 13 2.58 -8.15 15.55
CA PHE A 13 1.97 -8.77 16.72
C PHE A 13 0.44 -8.71 16.65
N LEU A 14 -0.22 -9.62 17.36
CA LEU A 14 -1.67 -9.62 17.50
C LEU A 14 -2.08 -8.76 18.69
N TYR A 15 -3.00 -7.85 18.41
CA TYR A 15 -3.66 -7.03 19.42
C TYR A 15 -5.15 -6.99 19.12
N GLN A 16 -5.95 -7.45 20.09
CA GLN A 16 -7.42 -7.54 19.95
C GLN A 16 -7.84 -8.35 18.70
N GLY A 17 -7.14 -9.45 18.43
CA GLY A 17 -7.42 -10.34 17.30
C GLY A 17 -7.08 -9.77 15.91
N LYS A 18 -6.32 -8.67 15.84
CA LYS A 18 -5.93 -8.04 14.58
C LYS A 18 -4.41 -7.93 14.48
N PRO A 19 -3.82 -8.07 13.28
CA PRO A 19 -2.38 -7.91 13.08
C PRO A 19 -1.98 -6.44 13.08
N PHE A 20 -0.98 -6.11 13.89
CA PHE A 20 -0.39 -4.78 13.97
C PHE A 20 1.10 -4.85 13.68
N LYS A 21 1.63 -3.84 12.97
CA LYS A 21 3.06 -3.64 12.78
C LYS A 21 3.55 -2.45 13.58
N VAL A 22 4.59 -2.64 14.37
CA VAL A 22 5.23 -1.56 15.13
C VAL A 22 5.91 -0.59 14.17
N LEU A 23 5.55 0.69 14.28
CA LEU A 23 6.20 1.80 13.58
C LEU A 23 7.25 2.48 14.45
N ASP A 24 6.94 2.68 15.73
CA ASP A 24 7.84 3.30 16.71
C ASP A 24 7.70 2.63 18.07
N TYR A 25 8.81 2.51 18.79
CA TYR A 25 8.90 1.83 20.08
C TYR A 25 9.73 2.66 21.05
N LYS A 26 9.18 2.91 22.24
CA LYS A 26 9.87 3.60 23.33
C LYS A 26 9.73 2.83 24.64
N HIS A 27 10.86 2.51 25.25
CA HIS A 27 10.94 1.86 26.55
C HIS A 27 11.45 2.85 27.59
N THR A 28 10.67 3.07 28.64
CA THR A 28 11.04 3.94 29.76
C THR A 28 11.08 3.12 31.04
N HIS A 29 12.26 3.03 31.66
CA HIS A 29 12.39 2.45 32.99
C HIS A 29 11.94 3.47 34.05
N LEU A 30 10.92 3.15 34.85
CA LEU A 30 10.51 3.95 36.00
C LEU A 30 11.04 3.28 37.27
N SER A 31 11.94 3.97 37.98
CA SER A 31 12.73 3.39 39.08
C SER A 31 11.93 2.61 40.14
N ARG A 32 10.68 2.98 40.42
CA ARG A 32 9.82 2.32 41.43
C ARG A 32 8.50 1.73 40.92
N ARG A 33 8.13 1.93 39.64
CA ARG A 33 6.81 1.55 39.09
C ARG A 33 6.86 0.52 37.95
N GLY A 34 8.04 -0.03 37.67
CA GLY A 34 8.25 -0.97 36.56
C GLY A 34 8.63 -0.25 35.26
N ALA A 35 8.54 -0.95 34.13
CA ALA A 35 8.86 -0.40 32.82
C ALA A 35 7.59 -0.08 32.03
N ASP A 36 7.57 1.11 31.42
CA ASP A 36 6.50 1.63 30.57
C ASP A 36 6.93 1.55 29.11
N ILE A 37 6.11 0.90 28.28
CA ILE A 37 6.43 0.63 26.87
C ILE A 37 5.37 1.28 26.00
N LYS A 38 5.78 2.33 25.30
CA LYS A 38 4.94 3.03 24.34
C LYS A 38 5.23 2.53 22.95
N VAL A 39 4.18 2.13 22.24
CA VAL A 39 4.26 1.57 20.89
C VAL A 39 3.33 2.36 19.98
N LYS A 40 3.87 2.93 18.91
CA LYS A 40 3.06 3.41 17.79
C LYS A 40 2.95 2.27 16.79
N ALA A 41 1.76 1.76 16.55
CA ALA A 41 1.54 0.60 15.68
C ALA A 41 0.49 0.88 14.61
N LYS A 42 0.73 0.38 13.39
CA LYS A 42 -0.23 0.42 12.28
C LYS A 42 -1.03 -0.88 12.26
N ASN A 43 -2.34 -0.79 12.22
CA ASN A 43 -3.21 -1.92 11.92
C ASN A 43 -3.01 -2.33 10.46
N LEU A 44 -2.67 -3.60 10.21
CA LEU A 44 -2.38 -4.06 8.85
C LEU A 44 -3.62 -4.40 8.02
N ILE A 45 -4.81 -4.43 8.62
CA ILE A 45 -6.08 -4.64 7.91
C ILE A 45 -6.72 -3.30 7.53
N PHE A 46 -6.80 -2.36 8.47
CA PHE A 46 -7.50 -1.08 8.28
C PHE A 46 -6.58 0.09 7.99
N GLY A 47 -5.26 -0.09 8.14
CA GLY A 47 -4.25 0.94 7.92
C GLY A 47 -4.16 2.02 8.99
N ASN A 48 -5.09 2.07 9.97
CA ASN A 48 -5.09 3.08 11.02
C ASN A 48 -3.91 2.91 11.99
N VAL A 49 -3.39 4.02 12.51
CA VAL A 49 -2.26 4.02 13.44
C VAL A 49 -2.74 4.32 14.85
N LEU A 50 -2.31 3.52 15.82
CA LEU A 50 -2.63 3.66 17.23
C LEU A 50 -1.36 3.92 18.04
N ASN A 51 -1.50 4.72 19.10
CA ASN A 51 -0.48 4.85 20.15
C ASN A 51 -0.95 4.00 21.33
N LEU A 52 -0.22 2.93 21.62
CA LEU A 52 -0.53 1.94 22.64
C LEU A 52 0.49 2.06 23.77
N ASN A 53 0.06 1.74 25.00
CA ASN A 53 0.93 1.71 26.16
C ASN A 53 0.80 0.38 26.87
N PHE A 54 1.93 -0.24 27.18
CA PHE A 54 2.02 -1.58 27.74
C PHE A 54 2.97 -1.61 28.94
N GLY A 55 2.69 -2.49 29.89
CA GLY A 55 3.62 -2.86 30.93
C GLY A 55 4.67 -3.85 30.41
N SER A 56 5.82 -3.93 31.06
CA SER A 56 6.90 -4.85 30.69
C SER A 56 6.52 -6.34 30.69
N ASN A 57 5.48 -6.71 31.43
CA ASN A 57 5.01 -8.08 31.57
C ASN A 57 3.90 -8.46 30.58
N ASP A 58 3.41 -7.50 29.80
CA ASP A 58 2.38 -7.78 28.80
C ASP A 58 2.94 -8.70 27.71
N ARG A 59 2.12 -9.66 27.29
CA ARG A 59 2.49 -10.66 26.28
C ARG A 59 1.53 -10.60 25.12
N PHE A 60 2.09 -10.80 23.93
CA PHE A 60 1.38 -10.76 22.66
C PHE A 60 1.71 -12.01 21.85
N GLU A 61 0.79 -12.39 21.00
CA GLU A 61 1.08 -13.38 19.96
C GLU A 61 1.77 -12.69 18.78
N GLU A 62 2.66 -13.42 18.11
CA GLU A 62 3.30 -12.92 16.91
C GLU A 62 2.31 -13.04 15.74
N ALA A 63 2.14 -11.96 14.98
CA ALA A 63 1.32 -12.00 13.78
C ALA A 63 2.19 -12.44 12.61
N LEU A 64 1.99 -13.68 12.15
CA LEU A 64 2.69 -14.23 10.99
C LEU A 64 2.09 -13.64 9.72
N ILE A 65 2.82 -12.70 9.13
CA ILE A 65 2.44 -12.08 7.86
C ILE A 65 3.21 -12.77 6.74
N GLU A 66 2.47 -13.44 5.86
CA GLU A 66 3.02 -14.08 4.69
C GLU A 66 3.07 -13.11 3.52
N LYS A 67 4.22 -13.00 2.86
CA LYS A 67 4.37 -12.21 1.64
C LYS A 67 4.35 -13.16 0.45
N ARG A 68 3.31 -13.07 -0.38
CA ARG A 68 3.16 -13.89 -1.59
C ARG A 68 3.28 -13.01 -2.84
N LYS A 69 4.06 -13.47 -3.82
CA LYS A 69 4.19 -12.80 -5.11
C LYS A 69 3.16 -13.40 -6.07
N LEU A 70 2.18 -12.60 -6.47
CA LEU A 70 1.07 -13.01 -7.34
C LEU A 70 1.05 -12.13 -8.60
N GLN A 71 0.45 -12.66 -9.66
CA GLN A 71 0.22 -11.93 -10.90
C GLN A 71 -1.21 -11.39 -10.90
N TYR A 72 -1.37 -10.08 -11.14
CA TYR A 72 -2.68 -9.49 -11.31
C TYR A 72 -3.29 -9.91 -12.65
N LEU A 73 -4.55 -10.34 -12.62
CA LEU A 73 -5.28 -10.77 -13.80
C LEU A 73 -6.21 -9.66 -14.30
N TYR A 74 -7.27 -9.38 -13.54
CA TYR A 74 -8.30 -8.40 -13.85
C TYR A 74 -9.07 -8.03 -12.57
N CYS A 75 -9.98 -7.07 -12.67
CA CYS A 75 -10.95 -6.76 -11.61
C CYS A 75 -12.37 -6.80 -12.18
N ASP A 76 -13.32 -7.13 -11.33
CA ASP A 76 -14.74 -6.91 -11.60
C ASP A 76 -15.27 -5.73 -10.73
N GLN A 77 -16.58 -5.70 -10.48
CA GLN A 77 -17.21 -4.63 -9.71
C GLN A 77 -16.98 -4.74 -8.19
N GLU A 78 -16.55 -5.91 -7.68
CA GLU A 78 -16.46 -6.20 -6.24
C GLU A 78 -15.06 -6.63 -5.79
N SER A 79 -14.27 -7.21 -6.68
CA SER A 79 -13.01 -7.90 -6.37
C SER A 79 -11.93 -7.73 -7.44
N TYR A 80 -10.67 -7.85 -6.99
CA TYR A 80 -9.49 -8.02 -7.82
C TYR A 80 -9.10 -9.50 -7.85
N PHE A 81 -8.74 -10.00 -9.02
CA PHE A 81 -8.32 -11.38 -9.24
C PHE A 81 -6.83 -11.46 -9.49
N PHE A 82 -6.18 -12.39 -8.80
CA PHE A 82 -4.76 -12.66 -8.89
C PHE A 82 -4.52 -14.14 -9.16
N MET A 83 -3.36 -14.48 -9.71
CA MET A 83 -2.92 -15.85 -9.93
C MET A 83 -1.57 -16.08 -9.25
N ASP A 84 -1.42 -17.20 -8.57
CA ASP A 84 -0.11 -17.67 -8.12
C ASP A 84 0.68 -18.22 -9.33
N PRO A 85 1.81 -17.63 -9.72
CA PRO A 85 2.55 -18.07 -10.90
C PRO A 85 3.19 -19.46 -10.72
N LYS A 86 3.22 -20.01 -9.50
CA LYS A 86 3.80 -21.35 -9.23
C LYS A 86 2.75 -22.45 -9.26
N THR A 87 1.58 -22.21 -8.67
CA THR A 87 0.51 -23.23 -8.56
C THR A 87 -0.61 -23.03 -9.56
N TYR A 88 -0.68 -21.86 -10.21
CA TYR A 88 -1.79 -21.40 -11.05
C TYR A 88 -3.11 -21.25 -10.30
N ASP A 89 -3.09 -21.29 -8.97
CA ASP A 89 -4.27 -21.03 -8.15
C ASP A 89 -4.66 -19.56 -8.25
N GLN A 90 -5.96 -19.32 -8.38
CA GLN A 90 -6.50 -17.97 -8.37
C GLN A 90 -6.87 -17.54 -6.95
N VAL A 91 -6.60 -16.28 -6.64
CA VAL A 91 -6.96 -15.64 -5.39
C VAL A 91 -7.83 -14.43 -5.70
N GLU A 92 -9.03 -14.44 -5.13
CA GLU A 92 -9.95 -13.31 -5.18
C GLU A 92 -9.74 -12.42 -3.95
N ILE A 93 -9.64 -11.11 -4.16
CA ILE A 93 -9.47 -10.13 -3.09
C ILE A 93 -10.47 -8.99 -3.27
N SER A 94 -11.35 -8.80 -2.28
CA SER A 94 -12.34 -7.72 -2.30
C SER A 94 -11.70 -6.34 -2.46
N LEU A 95 -12.36 -5.48 -3.24
CA LEU A 95 -12.02 -4.06 -3.40
C LEU A 95 -11.89 -3.31 -2.07
N LYS A 96 -12.58 -3.74 -1.01
CA LYS A 96 -12.51 -3.11 0.32
C LYS A 96 -11.16 -3.30 1.01
N ILE A 97 -10.42 -4.35 0.66
CA ILE A 97 -9.12 -4.68 1.27
C ILE A 97 -8.01 -3.88 0.57
N ILE A 98 -7.94 -3.97 -0.76
CA ILE A 98 -6.89 -3.30 -1.54
C ILE A 98 -7.21 -1.81 -1.73
N GLY A 99 -8.49 -1.43 -1.74
CA GLY A 99 -8.94 -0.06 -1.86
C GLY A 99 -8.54 0.59 -3.19
N SER A 100 -8.16 1.87 -3.12
CA SER A 100 -7.73 2.65 -4.28
C SER A 100 -6.39 2.20 -4.86
N GLN A 101 -5.60 1.42 -4.10
CA GLN A 101 -4.29 0.96 -4.54
C GLN A 101 -4.39 0.06 -5.78
N GLY A 102 -5.46 -0.73 -5.91
CA GLY A 102 -5.60 -1.64 -7.04
C GLY A 102 -5.79 -0.93 -8.39
N LYS A 103 -6.18 0.35 -8.40
CA LYS A 103 -6.25 1.18 -9.62
C LYS A 103 -4.89 1.42 -10.28
N PHE A 104 -3.81 1.17 -9.56
CA PHE A 104 -2.44 1.30 -10.04
C PHE A 104 -1.93 0.04 -10.75
N LEU A 105 -2.68 -1.07 -10.69
CA LEU A 105 -2.29 -2.33 -11.30
C LEU A 105 -2.61 -2.34 -12.79
N ASN A 106 -1.76 -2.99 -13.58
CA ASN A 106 -2.01 -3.36 -14.96
C ASN A 106 -2.09 -4.87 -15.07
N GLU A 107 -2.96 -5.38 -15.95
CA GLU A 107 -3.08 -6.81 -16.21
C GLU A 107 -1.70 -7.41 -16.53
N GLY A 108 -1.34 -8.49 -15.83
CA GLY A 108 -0.04 -9.13 -15.93
C GLY A 108 1.02 -8.63 -14.95
N ASP A 109 0.77 -7.57 -14.19
CA ASP A 109 1.73 -7.07 -13.19
C ASP A 109 2.00 -8.12 -12.11
N GLN A 110 3.27 -8.33 -11.77
CA GLN A 110 3.67 -9.15 -10.63
C GLN A 110 3.81 -8.28 -9.39
N VAL A 111 2.95 -8.52 -8.40
CA VAL A 111 2.90 -7.74 -7.15
C VAL A 111 3.04 -8.63 -5.93
N ASN A 112 3.47 -8.05 -4.81
CA ASN A 112 3.44 -8.79 -3.56
C ASN A 112 2.18 -8.42 -2.78
N LEU A 113 1.51 -9.45 -2.28
CA LEU A 113 0.36 -9.33 -1.40
C LEU A 113 0.74 -9.88 -0.03
N PHE A 114 0.31 -9.19 1.01
CA PHE A 114 0.46 -9.62 2.38
C PHE A 114 -0.78 -10.40 2.81
N PHE A 115 -0.55 -11.57 3.40
CA PHE A 115 -1.57 -12.45 3.92
C PHE A 115 -1.40 -12.63 5.43
N PHE A 116 -2.52 -12.71 6.14
CA PHE A 116 -2.58 -13.08 7.54
C PHE A 116 -3.67 -14.14 7.71
N GLU A 117 -3.31 -15.29 8.28
CA GLU A 117 -4.19 -16.46 8.42
C GLU A 117 -4.90 -16.85 7.11
N GLY A 118 -4.14 -16.83 6.00
CA GLY A 118 -4.65 -17.15 4.66
C GLY A 118 -5.52 -16.06 4.01
N LYS A 119 -5.80 -14.95 4.68
CA LYS A 119 -6.58 -13.83 4.13
C LYS A 119 -5.65 -12.70 3.68
N ALA A 120 -5.87 -12.18 2.47
CA ALA A 120 -5.14 -10.99 2.02
C ALA A 120 -5.51 -9.78 2.90
N ILE A 121 -4.50 -8.98 3.25
CA ILE A 121 -4.68 -7.82 4.12
C ILE A 121 -4.16 -6.52 3.50
N ASP A 122 -3.13 -6.58 2.66
CA ASP A 122 -2.54 -5.38 2.05
C ASP A 122 -1.80 -5.74 0.75
N LEU A 123 -1.64 -4.73 -0.11
CA LEU A 123 -0.92 -4.80 -1.37
C LEU A 123 0.38 -4.02 -1.25
N ASP A 124 1.51 -4.67 -1.53
CA ASP A 124 2.82 -4.05 -1.55
C ASP A 124 3.07 -3.40 -2.91
N LEU A 125 2.63 -2.16 -3.06
CA LEU A 125 2.95 -1.36 -4.25
C LEU A 125 4.29 -0.64 -4.11
N PRO A 126 5.06 -0.52 -5.20
CA PRO A 126 6.19 0.40 -5.23
C PRO A 126 5.71 1.84 -5.03
N LEU A 127 6.61 2.71 -4.55
CA LEU A 127 6.33 4.15 -4.37
C LEU A 127 5.89 4.83 -5.66
N SER A 128 6.27 4.27 -6.80
CA SER A 128 5.89 4.77 -8.10
C SER A 128 5.67 3.64 -9.09
N ILE A 129 4.70 3.79 -9.96
CA ILE A 129 4.44 2.88 -11.09
C ILE A 129 4.70 3.59 -12.41
N ILE A 130 4.88 2.82 -13.48
CA ILE A 130 4.94 3.34 -14.85
C ILE A 130 3.64 2.96 -15.54
N VAL A 131 2.95 3.95 -16.12
CA VAL A 131 1.68 3.79 -16.80
C VAL A 131 1.70 4.50 -18.14
N GLU A 132 1.01 3.95 -19.13
CA GLU A 132 0.87 4.54 -20.45
C GLU A 132 -0.38 5.43 -20.52
N ILE A 133 -0.28 6.58 -21.18
CA ILE A 133 -1.41 7.50 -21.41
C ILE A 133 -2.30 6.96 -22.53
N SER A 134 -3.58 6.72 -22.22
CA SER A 134 -4.61 6.30 -23.18
C SER A 134 -5.34 7.47 -23.82
N SER A 135 -5.62 8.54 -23.04
CA SER A 135 -6.26 9.76 -23.53
C SER A 135 -5.78 10.99 -22.76
N CYS A 136 -5.81 12.17 -23.37
CA CYS A 136 -5.50 13.42 -22.68
C CYS A 136 -6.16 14.62 -23.35
N ASP A 137 -6.47 15.65 -22.55
CA ASP A 137 -7.07 16.88 -23.06
C ASP A 137 -6.13 17.61 -24.04
N PRO A 138 -6.67 18.36 -25.03
CA PRO A 138 -5.87 19.21 -25.89
C PRO A 138 -5.16 20.30 -25.06
N GLY A 139 -3.84 20.40 -25.20
CA GLY A 139 -3.06 21.39 -24.47
C GLY A 139 -3.25 22.79 -25.06
N VAL A 140 -4.11 23.61 -24.45
CA VAL A 140 -4.31 25.00 -24.88
C VAL A 140 -3.22 25.89 -24.28
N LYS A 141 -2.31 26.36 -25.14
CA LYS A 141 -1.29 27.36 -24.77
C LYS A 141 -1.90 28.76 -24.71
N GLY A 142 -2.75 29.03 -23.73
CA GLY A 142 -3.26 30.38 -23.43
C GLY A 142 -2.50 31.01 -22.26
N ASN A 143 -1.76 32.09 -22.53
CA ASN A 143 -1.04 32.98 -21.61
C ASN A 143 -0.50 32.40 -20.28
N SER A 144 0.79 32.09 -20.29
CA SER A 144 1.80 32.48 -19.27
C SER A 144 1.50 32.23 -17.78
N ALA A 145 1.23 30.98 -17.41
CA ALA A 145 1.51 30.50 -16.04
C ALA A 145 2.47 29.31 -16.10
N ALA A 146 3.56 29.35 -15.33
CA ALA A 146 4.40 28.17 -15.14
C ALA A 146 3.56 27.05 -14.51
N ASN A 147 3.67 25.82 -14.99
CA ASN A 147 2.97 24.62 -14.51
C ASN A 147 1.47 24.47 -14.88
N LEU A 148 1.08 24.76 -16.12
CA LEU A 148 -0.21 24.26 -16.63
C LEU A 148 -0.18 22.72 -16.71
N LEU A 149 -1.11 22.09 -15.99
CA LEU A 149 -1.41 20.67 -16.08
C LEU A 149 -2.72 20.46 -16.84
N LYS A 150 -2.79 19.38 -17.60
CA LYS A 150 -4.01 18.90 -18.26
C LYS A 150 -4.44 17.57 -17.66
N ASN A 151 -5.72 17.22 -17.81
CA ASN A 151 -6.18 15.90 -17.43
C ASN A 151 -5.73 14.86 -18.46
N ALA A 152 -5.35 13.69 -17.97
CA ALA A 152 -5.05 12.53 -18.76
C ALA A 152 -5.61 11.27 -18.09
N GLU A 153 -5.97 10.32 -18.92
CA GLU A 153 -6.36 8.98 -18.51
C GLU A 153 -5.26 8.01 -18.95
N THR A 154 -4.93 7.07 -18.08
CA THR A 154 -3.96 6.02 -18.35
C THR A 154 -4.65 4.77 -18.88
N LYS A 155 -3.87 3.81 -19.39
CA LYS A 155 -4.38 2.55 -19.91
C LYS A 155 -5.14 1.71 -18.87
N ASN A 156 -4.77 1.83 -17.59
CA ASN A 156 -5.48 1.20 -16.48
C ASN A 156 -6.65 2.05 -15.91
N GLY A 157 -7.07 3.11 -16.61
CA GLY A 157 -8.22 3.94 -16.23
C GLY A 157 -7.96 4.93 -15.09
N LEU A 158 -6.70 5.12 -14.69
CA LEU A 158 -6.32 6.13 -13.71
C LEU A 158 -6.38 7.52 -14.34
N LYS A 159 -7.13 8.43 -13.69
CA LYS A 159 -7.21 9.83 -14.09
C LYS A 159 -6.18 10.64 -13.30
N ILE A 160 -5.23 11.22 -14.02
CA ILE A 160 -4.12 12.00 -13.45
C ILE A 160 -3.98 13.36 -14.14
N LYS A 161 -3.32 14.30 -13.47
CA LYS A 161 -2.92 15.57 -14.07
C LYS A 161 -1.48 15.47 -14.56
N VAL A 162 -1.26 15.78 -15.84
CA VAL A 162 0.04 15.69 -16.50
C VAL A 162 0.43 17.01 -17.17
N PRO A 163 1.73 17.29 -17.38
CA PRO A 163 2.16 18.47 -18.13
C PRO A 163 1.60 18.52 -19.56
N LEU A 164 1.42 19.72 -20.11
CA LEU A 164 0.85 19.93 -21.44
C LEU A 164 1.58 19.18 -22.58
N PHE A 165 2.88 18.91 -22.42
CA PHE A 165 3.70 18.25 -23.44
C PHE A 165 3.50 16.73 -23.53
N ILE A 166 2.85 16.10 -22.55
CA ILE A 166 2.56 14.67 -22.55
C ILE A 166 1.56 14.35 -23.65
N LYS A 167 1.80 13.27 -24.39
CA LYS A 167 0.92 12.82 -25.48
C LYS A 167 0.34 11.43 -25.18
N VAL A 168 -0.71 11.07 -25.91
CA VAL A 168 -1.22 9.69 -25.94
C VAL A 168 -0.09 8.76 -26.38
N GLY A 169 0.06 7.63 -25.69
CA GLY A 169 1.14 6.66 -25.87
C GLY A 169 2.43 6.96 -25.08
N ASP A 170 2.57 8.15 -24.48
CA ASP A 170 3.70 8.42 -23.58
C ASP A 170 3.57 7.55 -22.32
N LYS A 171 4.70 7.02 -21.83
CA LYS A 171 4.79 6.36 -20.53
C LYS A 171 5.17 7.38 -19.45
N VAL A 172 4.39 7.45 -18.39
CA VAL A 172 4.62 8.35 -17.27
C VAL A 172 4.76 7.56 -15.98
N LYS A 173 5.58 8.08 -15.09
CA LYS A 173 5.74 7.57 -13.74
C LYS A 173 4.82 8.33 -12.81
N VAL A 174 4.07 7.62 -11.98
CA VAL A 174 3.07 8.17 -11.06
C VAL A 174 3.40 7.73 -9.64
N ASP A 175 3.37 8.65 -8.66
CA ASP A 175 3.49 8.32 -7.23
C ASP A 175 2.20 7.63 -6.76
N THR A 176 2.30 6.42 -6.22
CA THR A 176 1.15 5.58 -5.81
C THR A 176 0.47 6.08 -4.54
N ARG A 177 1.09 6.98 -3.77
CA ARG A 177 0.54 7.55 -2.53
C ARG A 177 -0.29 8.80 -2.82
N THR A 178 0.18 9.65 -3.74
CA THR A 178 -0.49 10.91 -4.09
C THR A 178 -1.30 10.83 -5.38
N SER A 179 -1.10 9.79 -6.20
CA SER A 179 -1.63 9.68 -7.57
C SER A 179 -1.14 10.79 -8.50
N GLU A 180 0.00 11.41 -8.20
CA GLU A 180 0.53 12.54 -8.97
C GLU A 180 1.56 12.08 -10.00
N TYR A 181 1.57 12.79 -11.13
CA TYR A 181 2.62 12.66 -12.13
C TYR A 181 3.98 13.02 -11.52
N HIS A 182 4.98 12.17 -11.74
CA HIS A 182 6.35 12.39 -11.30
C HIS A 182 7.26 12.75 -12.49
N GLU A 183 7.34 11.88 -13.50
CA GLU A 183 8.20 12.08 -14.67
C GLU A 183 7.68 11.34 -15.90
N ARG A 184 8.12 11.75 -17.09
CA ARG A 184 7.90 10.99 -18.32
C ARG A 184 9.07 10.03 -18.51
N VAL A 185 8.75 8.75 -18.65
CA VAL A 185 9.72 7.70 -18.97
C VAL A 185 10.03 7.79 -20.47
N LYS A 186 11.32 7.77 -20.83
CA LYS A 186 11.78 7.74 -22.22
C LYS A 186 11.84 6.32 -22.74
#